data_AF-A0A1E5UE72-F1
#
_entry.id   AF-A0A1E5UE72-F1
#
_cell.length_a   1.000
_cell.length_b   1.000
_cell.length_c   1.000
_cell.angle_alpha   90.00
_cell.angle_beta   90.00
_cell.angle_gamma   90.00
#
_symmetry.space_group_name_H-M   'P 1'
#
loop_
_entity.id
_entity.type
_entity.pdbx_description
1 polymer ?
#
loop_
_entity_poly.entity_id
_entity_poly.type
_entity_poly.pdbx_seq_one_letter_code
_entity_poly.pdbx_strand_id
1 'polypeptide(L)'
;MKKLAFAFFSLFFSVLSYAQIEGKWKTIDDETGKPKSIVEIFKKSDGKYYGKIVQLLQKPENNNCVKCTDDRKNKSLVGLEIIRGLKKDGSEFTDGTITDPKKGKTYNCTVTRSGDKLNVRGYVGISLIGRNQTWHRVD
;
A
#
# COMPACT_ATOMS: atom_id res chain seq x y z
N MET A 1 -18.12 31.76 -54.32
CA MET A 1 -16.93 30.96 -53.92
C MET A 1 -16.79 31.02 -52.41
N LYS A 2 -17.37 30.07 -51.67
CA LYS A 2 -17.30 30.02 -50.20
C LYS A 2 -16.26 28.97 -49.82
N LYS A 3 -15.10 29.41 -49.32
CA LYS A 3 -14.05 28.51 -48.82
C LYS A 3 -14.49 28.01 -47.44
N LEU A 4 -14.89 26.74 -47.35
CA LEU A 4 -15.12 26.04 -46.09
C LEU A 4 -13.75 25.71 -45.48
N ALA A 5 -13.39 26.41 -44.40
CA ALA A 5 -12.26 26.04 -43.56
C ALA A 5 -12.70 24.88 -42.65
N PHE A 6 -12.17 23.68 -42.89
CA PHE A 6 -12.30 22.55 -41.98
C PHE A 6 -11.32 22.74 -40.82
N ALA A 7 -11.84 23.09 -39.64
CA ALA A 7 -11.05 23.12 -38.41
C ALA A 7 -10.90 21.68 -37.87
N PHE A 8 -9.69 21.15 -37.93
CA PHE A 8 -9.32 19.86 -37.33
C PHE A 8 -9.08 20.08 -35.82
N PHE A 9 -10.11 19.87 -35.01
CA PHE A 9 -9.99 19.94 -33.55
C PHE A 9 -9.40 18.62 -33.03
N SER A 10 -8.07 18.58 -32.85
CA SER A 10 -7.38 17.47 -32.20
C SER A 10 -7.66 17.49 -30.70
N LEU A 11 -8.54 16.60 -30.24
CA LEU A 11 -8.75 16.32 -28.82
C LEU A 11 -7.55 15.53 -28.28
N PHE A 12 -6.63 16.20 -27.60
CA PHE A 12 -5.65 15.55 -26.73
C PHE A 12 -6.39 14.97 -25.52
N PHE A 13 -6.75 13.68 -25.59
CA PHE A 13 -7.19 12.91 -24.43
C PHE A 13 -5.96 12.62 -23.56
N SER A 14 -5.65 13.52 -22.62
CA SER A 14 -4.67 13.25 -21.58
C SER A 14 -5.23 12.17 -20.65
N VAL A 15 -4.75 10.94 -20.82
CA VAL A 15 -5.08 9.83 -19.93
C VAL A 15 -4.41 10.12 -18.58
N LEU A 16 -5.18 10.66 -17.64
CA LEU A 16 -4.75 10.76 -16.25
C LEU A 16 -4.60 9.33 -15.73
N SER A 17 -3.36 8.84 -15.69
CA SER A 17 -3.03 7.58 -15.03
C SER A 17 -3.26 7.78 -13.53
N TYR A 18 -4.44 7.39 -13.07
CA TYR A 18 -4.73 7.31 -11.66
C TYR A 18 -3.83 6.25 -11.06
N ALA A 19 -2.88 6.64 -10.20
CA ALA A 19 -2.13 5.68 -9.40
C ALA A 19 -3.13 4.79 -8.63
N GLN A 20 -3.23 3.53 -9.02
CA GLN A 20 -4.07 2.52 -8.39
C GLN A 20 -3.15 1.59 -7.61
N ILE A 21 -3.45 1.33 -6.34
CA ILE A 21 -2.57 0.50 -5.48
C ILE A 21 -3.19 -0.85 -5.14
N GLU A 22 -4.44 -1.08 -5.55
CA GLU A 22 -5.15 -2.32 -5.36
C GLU A 22 -4.44 -3.49 -6.05
N GLY A 23 -4.49 -4.64 -5.41
CA GLY A 23 -3.87 -5.88 -5.88
C GLY A 23 -2.93 -6.48 -4.84
N LYS A 24 -2.19 -7.51 -5.27
CA LYS A 24 -1.28 -8.27 -4.42
C LYS A 24 0.15 -7.76 -4.58
N TRP A 25 0.82 -7.64 -3.45
CA TRP A 25 2.15 -7.05 -3.37
C TRP A 25 3.04 -7.89 -2.45
N LYS A 26 4.20 -8.26 -2.98
CA LYS A 26 5.27 -8.96 -2.24
C LYS A 26 6.06 -7.94 -1.44
N THR A 27 6.07 -8.12 -0.13
CA THR A 27 6.81 -7.30 0.82
C THR A 27 8.25 -7.79 0.95
N ILE A 28 9.18 -6.87 1.16
CA ILE A 28 10.59 -7.16 1.42
C ILE A 28 10.90 -6.76 2.85
N ASP A 29 11.52 -7.66 3.60
CA ASP A 29 12.02 -7.38 4.94
C ASP A 29 13.24 -6.45 4.84
N ASP A 30 13.19 -5.29 5.48
CA ASP A 30 14.22 -4.25 5.42
C ASP A 30 15.51 -4.62 6.17
N GLU A 31 15.44 -5.56 7.11
CA GLU A 31 16.58 -6.03 7.90
C GLU A 31 17.37 -7.12 7.15
N THR A 32 16.67 -7.97 6.39
CA THR A 32 17.25 -9.17 5.76
C THR A 32 17.28 -9.13 4.22
N GLY A 33 16.54 -8.23 3.59
CA GLY A 33 16.37 -8.14 2.13
C GLY A 33 15.54 -9.28 1.51
N LYS A 34 14.97 -10.16 2.32
CA LYS A 34 14.24 -11.35 1.84
C LYS A 34 12.74 -11.07 1.67
N PRO A 35 12.06 -11.71 0.70
CA PRO A 35 10.60 -11.66 0.60
C PRO A 35 9.93 -12.15 1.88
N LYS A 36 9.02 -11.35 2.46
CA LYS A 36 8.43 -11.63 3.78
C LYS A 36 7.01 -12.15 3.69
N SER A 37 6.15 -11.49 2.93
CA SER A 37 4.74 -11.84 2.77
C SER A 37 4.16 -11.31 1.46
N ILE A 38 2.98 -11.81 1.10
CA ILE A 38 2.11 -11.17 0.11
C ILE A 38 1.00 -10.43 0.86
N VAL A 39 0.82 -9.16 0.53
CA VAL A 39 -0.23 -8.28 1.06
C VAL A 39 -1.17 -7.91 -0.06
N GLU A 40 -2.46 -8.11 0.15
CA GLU A 40 -3.51 -7.63 -0.75
C GLU A 40 -3.98 -6.26 -0.27
N ILE A 41 -3.84 -5.25 -1.14
CA ILE A 41 -4.41 -3.92 -0.95
C ILE A 41 -5.77 -3.83 -1.65
N PHE A 42 -6.76 -3.29 -0.96
CA PHE A 42 -8.13 -3.17 -1.44
C PHE A 42 -8.81 -1.91 -0.88
N LYS A 43 -9.85 -1.45 -1.56
CA LYS A 43 -10.69 -0.33 -1.14
C LYS A 43 -11.93 -0.83 -0.41
N LYS A 44 -12.25 -0.26 0.75
CA LYS A 44 -13.50 -0.57 1.49
C LYS A 44 -14.62 0.40 1.09
N SER A 45 -15.83 0.09 1.56
CA SER A 45 -17.05 0.90 1.33
C SER A 45 -16.98 2.32 1.89
N ASP A 46 -16.10 2.57 2.86
CA ASP A 46 -15.82 3.91 3.41
C ASP A 46 -14.94 4.77 2.48
N GLY A 47 -14.56 4.25 1.32
CA GLY A 47 -13.75 4.93 0.33
C GLY A 47 -12.24 4.92 0.62
N LYS A 48 -11.80 4.30 1.71
CA LYS A 48 -10.39 4.22 2.11
C LYS A 48 -9.76 2.88 1.71
N TYR A 49 -8.44 2.86 1.74
CA TYR A 49 -7.61 1.74 1.31
C TYR A 49 -7.03 1.00 2.51
N TYR A 50 -7.04 -0.32 2.42
CA TYR A 50 -6.64 -1.27 3.46
C TYR A 50 -5.75 -2.32 2.85
N GLY A 51 -4.91 -2.95 3.69
CA GLY A 51 -4.01 -4.01 3.25
C GLY A 51 -4.00 -5.15 4.26
N LYS A 52 -4.24 -6.38 3.78
CA LYS A 52 -4.20 -7.60 4.60
C LYS A 52 -3.15 -8.58 4.11
N ILE A 53 -2.51 -9.30 5.02
CA ILE A 53 -1.58 -10.36 4.67
C ILE A 53 -2.39 -11.54 4.12
N VAL A 54 -2.10 -11.97 2.89
CA VAL A 54 -2.76 -13.13 2.26
C VAL A 54 -1.87 -14.37 2.22
N GLN A 55 -0.55 -14.19 2.33
CA GLN A 55 0.41 -15.29 2.34
C GLN A 55 1.68 -14.89 3.09
N LEU A 56 2.25 -15.82 3.86
CA LEU A 56 3.59 -15.68 4.45
C LEU A 56 4.61 -16.39 3.54
N LEU A 57 5.72 -15.73 3.24
CA LEU A 57 6.81 -16.30 2.44
C LEU A 57 7.99 -16.78 3.30
N GLN A 58 7.94 -16.51 4.60
CA GLN A 58 8.88 -16.98 5.60
C GLN A 58 8.11 -17.53 6.80
N LYS A 59 8.67 -18.55 7.45
CA LYS A 59 8.11 -19.12 8.67
C LYS A 59 8.20 -18.08 9.79
N PRO A 60 7.06 -17.64 10.38
CA PRO A 60 7.10 -16.73 11.50
C PRO A 60 7.47 -17.47 12.78
N GLU A 61 7.92 -16.73 13.79
CA GLU A 61 8.09 -17.26 15.15
C GLU A 61 6.73 -17.68 15.75
N ASN A 62 5.68 -16.92 15.46
CA ASN A 62 4.32 -17.17 15.91
C ASN A 62 3.33 -17.00 14.74
N ASN A 63 2.33 -17.87 14.63
CA ASN A 63 1.29 -17.75 13.59
C ASN A 63 0.29 -16.62 13.85
N ASN A 64 0.32 -16.02 15.04
CA ASN A 64 -0.58 -14.94 15.45
C ASN A 64 0.21 -13.66 15.80
N CYS A 65 -0.42 -12.49 15.73
CA CYS A 65 0.19 -11.25 16.21
C CYS A 65 0.16 -11.16 17.74
N VAL A 66 1.09 -11.86 18.40
CA VAL A 66 1.20 -11.91 19.86
C VAL A 66 1.63 -10.57 20.47
N LYS A 67 2.38 -9.75 19.73
CA LYS A 67 2.90 -8.44 20.19
C LYS A 67 1.95 -7.26 19.89
N CYS A 68 0.93 -7.45 19.05
CA CYS A 68 -0.04 -6.39 18.77
C CYS A 68 -0.78 -5.99 20.06
N THR A 69 -1.09 -4.70 20.18
CA THR A 69 -1.74 -4.13 21.38
C THR A 69 -3.19 -3.76 21.16
N ASP A 70 -3.70 -3.83 19.92
CA ASP A 70 -5.07 -3.47 19.54
C ASP A 70 -5.92 -4.70 19.19
N ASP A 71 -6.97 -4.51 18.39
CA ASP A 71 -7.90 -5.55 17.93
C ASP A 71 -7.23 -6.70 17.14
N ARG A 72 -5.97 -6.52 16.75
CA ARG A 72 -5.15 -7.53 16.06
C ARG A 72 -4.41 -8.46 17.01
N LYS A 73 -4.41 -8.18 18.32
CA LYS A 73 -3.77 -9.02 19.32
C LYS A 73 -4.30 -10.45 19.24
N ASN A 74 -3.39 -11.41 19.20
CA ASN A 74 -3.68 -12.85 19.11
C ASN A 74 -4.48 -13.29 17.87
N LYS A 75 -4.67 -12.43 16.87
CA LYS A 75 -5.27 -12.82 15.57
C LYS A 75 -4.21 -13.46 14.67
N SER A 76 -4.64 -14.36 13.79
CA SER A 76 -3.76 -14.99 12.80
C SER A 76 -3.07 -13.93 11.94
N LEU A 77 -1.78 -14.15 11.63
CA LEU A 77 -1.03 -13.28 10.72
C LEU A 77 -1.63 -13.31 9.32
N VAL A 78 -2.12 -14.46 8.84
CA VAL A 78 -2.85 -14.53 7.57
C VAL A 78 -4.26 -13.99 7.79
N GLY A 79 -4.69 -13.09 6.92
CA GLY A 79 -5.94 -12.32 7.04
C GLY A 79 -5.79 -11.05 7.88
N LEU A 80 -4.65 -10.82 8.54
CA LEU A 80 -4.44 -9.65 9.38
C LEU A 80 -4.38 -8.36 8.55
N GLU A 81 -5.26 -7.42 8.84
CA GLU A 81 -5.20 -6.07 8.26
C GLU A 81 -4.06 -5.27 8.88
N ILE A 82 -2.96 -5.14 8.15
CA ILE A 82 -1.78 -4.40 8.60
C ILE A 82 -1.76 -2.97 8.10
N ILE A 83 -2.39 -2.66 6.95
CA ILE A 83 -2.60 -1.29 6.47
C ILE A 83 -4.06 -0.91 6.67
N ARG A 84 -4.31 0.27 7.24
CA ARG A 84 -5.68 0.76 7.50
C ARG A 84 -5.82 2.24 7.19
N GLY A 85 -6.90 2.58 6.50
CA GLY A 85 -7.41 3.96 6.42
C GLY A 85 -6.63 4.90 5.49
N LEU A 86 -5.84 4.36 4.56
CA LEU A 86 -5.16 5.17 3.55
C LEU A 86 -6.20 5.93 2.69
N LYS A 87 -5.95 7.21 2.42
CA LYS A 87 -6.76 8.02 1.50
C LYS A 87 -5.94 8.38 0.29
N LYS A 88 -6.56 8.40 -0.89
CA LYS A 88 -5.90 8.86 -2.11
C LYS A 88 -5.81 10.38 -2.12
N ASP A 89 -4.62 10.92 -2.34
CA ASP A 89 -4.32 12.33 -2.48
C ASP A 89 -3.40 12.52 -3.70
N GLY A 90 -3.99 12.93 -4.84
CA GLY A 90 -3.29 12.99 -6.12
C GLY A 90 -2.70 11.63 -6.54
N SER A 91 -1.36 11.57 -6.58
CA SER A 91 -0.57 10.36 -6.90
C SER A 91 -0.16 9.55 -5.67
N GLU A 92 -0.43 10.05 -4.46
CA GLU A 92 -0.06 9.43 -3.20
C GLU A 92 -1.27 8.86 -2.46
N PHE A 93 -1.00 8.01 -1.48
CA PHE A 93 -1.99 7.50 -0.54
C PHE A 93 -1.48 7.78 0.87
N THR A 94 -2.21 8.59 1.64
CA THR A 94 -1.75 9.19 2.90
C THR A 94 -2.75 8.93 4.04
N ASP A 95 -2.53 9.53 5.23
CA ASP A 95 -3.41 9.50 6.42
C ASP A 95 -3.67 8.13 7.06
N GLY A 96 -3.15 7.06 6.46
CA GLY A 96 -3.35 5.70 6.96
C GLY A 96 -2.31 5.30 7.99
N THR A 97 -2.43 4.06 8.44
CA THR A 97 -1.48 3.43 9.35
C THR A 97 -1.01 2.10 8.80
N ILE A 98 0.19 1.71 9.19
CA ILE A 98 0.75 0.38 8.95
C ILE A 98 1.28 -0.22 10.25
N THR A 99 0.99 -1.49 10.48
CA THR A 99 1.46 -2.21 11.68
C THR A 99 2.44 -3.28 11.30
N ASP A 100 3.56 -3.32 12.01
CA ASP A 100 4.51 -4.43 11.96
C ASP A 100 4.12 -5.48 13.02
N PRO A 101 3.57 -6.65 12.62
CA PRO A 101 3.16 -7.67 13.57
C PRO A 101 4.35 -8.28 14.34
N LYS A 102 5.57 -8.23 13.78
CA LYS A 102 6.81 -8.74 14.42
C LYS A 102 7.19 -7.87 15.63
N LYS A 103 6.92 -6.56 15.55
CA LYS A 103 7.25 -5.58 16.60
C LYS A 103 6.02 -5.18 17.43
N GLY A 104 4.81 -5.47 16.97
CA GLY A 104 3.56 -5.04 17.62
C GLY A 104 3.32 -3.54 17.54
N LYS A 105 4.02 -2.83 16.64
CA LYS A 105 4.03 -1.36 16.56
C LYS A 105 3.27 -0.89 15.32
N THR A 106 2.51 0.18 15.51
CA THR A 106 1.76 0.87 14.46
C THR A 106 2.41 2.21 14.15
N TYR A 107 2.48 2.52 12.87
CA TYR A 107 3.13 3.71 12.31
C TYR A 107 2.16 4.42 11.38
N ASN A 108 2.31 5.74 11.23
CA ASN A 108 1.66 6.45 10.14
C ASN A 108 2.21 5.95 8.80
N CYS A 109 1.37 5.90 7.77
CA CYS A 109 1.70 5.26 6.51
C CYS A 109 1.39 6.17 5.32
N THR A 110 2.37 6.29 4.43
CA THR A 110 2.18 6.82 3.07
C THR A 110 2.58 5.77 2.05
N VAL A 111 1.85 5.67 0.94
CA VAL A 111 2.14 4.78 -0.17
C VAL A 111 2.17 5.56 -1.47
N THR A 112 3.24 5.40 -2.26
CA THR A 112 3.32 5.92 -3.63
C THR A 112 3.60 4.77 -4.59
N ARG A 113 3.07 4.87 -5.82
CA ARG A 113 3.24 3.85 -6.86
C ARG A 113 4.21 4.33 -7.94
N SER A 114 5.11 3.45 -8.34
CA SER A 114 5.98 3.63 -9.51
C SER A 114 6.06 2.32 -10.30
N GLY A 115 5.31 2.25 -11.41
CA GLY A 115 5.16 1.03 -12.21
C GLY A 115 4.65 -0.15 -11.37
N ASP A 116 5.43 -1.22 -11.31
CA ASP A 116 5.15 -2.45 -10.55
C ASP A 116 5.77 -2.46 -9.15
N LYS A 117 6.06 -1.27 -8.62
CA LYS A 117 6.57 -1.08 -7.26
C LYS A 117 5.66 -0.14 -6.48
N LEU A 118 5.51 -0.45 -5.19
CA LEU A 118 5.04 0.51 -4.20
C LEU A 118 6.21 0.92 -3.32
N ASN A 119 6.32 2.21 -3.07
CA ASN A 119 7.10 2.74 -1.96
C ASN A 119 6.15 2.91 -0.77
N VAL A 120 6.35 2.09 0.27
CA VAL A 120 5.54 2.08 1.49
C VAL A 120 6.36 2.66 2.61
N ARG A 121 5.96 3.81 3.12
CA ARG A 121 6.67 4.56 4.15
C ARG A 121 5.92 4.52 5.47
N GLY A 122 6.55 3.94 6.49
CA GLY A 122 6.08 3.96 7.88
C GLY A 122 6.85 4.98 8.72
N TYR A 123 6.19 5.86 9.47
CA TYR A 123 6.83 6.90 10.29
C TYR A 123 6.14 7.15 11.64
N VAL A 124 6.85 7.78 12.58
CA VAL A 124 6.35 8.15 13.92
C VAL A 124 6.23 9.67 14.01
N GLY A 125 5.03 10.18 14.28
CA GLY A 125 4.79 11.62 14.39
C GLY A 125 4.96 12.33 13.04
N ILE A 126 6.08 13.04 12.86
CA ILE A 126 6.44 13.68 11.59
C ILE A 126 7.06 12.70 10.61
N SER A 127 6.82 12.90 9.31
CA SER A 127 7.22 11.94 8.29
C SER A 127 8.74 11.72 8.24
N LEU A 128 9.56 12.71 8.63
CA LEU A 128 11.02 12.64 8.63
C LEU A 128 11.63 11.48 9.44
N ILE A 129 10.94 10.96 10.46
CA ILE A 129 11.42 9.87 11.30
C ILE A 129 10.66 8.59 10.97
N GLY A 130 11.17 7.84 9.98
CA GLY A 130 10.51 6.65 9.47
C GLY A 130 11.41 5.73 8.65
N ARG A 131 10.81 4.68 8.09
CA ARG A 131 11.45 3.71 7.19
C ARG A 131 10.63 3.55 5.92
N ASN A 132 11.32 3.34 4.82
CA ASN A 132 10.71 3.03 3.53
C ASN A 132 10.92 1.55 3.22
N GLN A 133 9.89 0.91 2.66
CA GLN A 133 9.96 -0.42 2.08
C GLN A 133 9.53 -0.35 0.62
N THR A 134 10.19 -1.14 -0.22
CA THR A 134 9.74 -1.35 -1.59
C THR A 134 8.95 -2.65 -1.64
N TRP A 135 7.71 -2.58 -2.11
CA TRP A 135 6.90 -3.78 -2.38
C TRP A 135 6.77 -3.97 -3.88
N HIS A 136 6.71 -5.24 -4.31
CA HIS A 136 6.70 -5.61 -5.72
C HIS A 136 5.35 -6.22 -6.10
N ARG A 137 4.82 -5.84 -7.26
CA ARG A 137 3.58 -6.42 -7.79
C ARG A 137 3.70 -7.94 -7.88
N VAL A 138 2.61 -8.63 -7.60
CA VAL A 138 2.44 -10.06 -7.87
C VAL A 138 1.29 -10.19 -8.85
N ASP A 139 1.53 -10.91 -9.93
CA ASP A 139 0.54 -11.26 -10.95
C ASP A 139 -0.28 -12.49 -10.54
#